data_AF-A0A2K3PH55-F1
#
_entry.id   AF-A0A2K3PH55-F1
#
_cell.length_a   1.000
_cell.length_b   1.000
_cell.length_c   1.000
_cell.angle_alpha   90.00
_cell.angle_beta   90.00
_cell.angle_gamma   90.00
#
_symmetry.space_group_name_H-M   'P 1'
#
loop_
_entity.id
_entity.type
_entity.pdbx_description
1 polymer ?
#
loop_
_entity_poly.entity_id
_entity_poly.type
_entity_poly.pdbx_seq_one_letter_code
_entity_poly.pdbx_strand_id
1 'polypeptide(L)'
;MSAEVVDSNPYSRLMALQRMGIVENYERIRNFSIAIVGIGGVGSVAAEMLTRCGIGRLLLYDYDKVELANMNRLFFRPDQVGMTKTDAAVQTLSDINPDVVLESYTLNITTVDGFETFMSSLKNKSFCPDKQGSGVDLVLSCVDNYEARMAVNQACNELSQTWLESGVSEDAVSGHIQLLIPGETACFACAPPLVVASGIDERTLKREGVCAASLPTTMGVVAGLLVQNTLKFLLGFGQVSPYLGYNSLKDFFPTMQMKPNPQCSNAACLKRQGEYILAKPERDAAAKAKKEAEGPSVEEGPLHDDNEWNISVVDDCEPDGTNTKSSGIYYILKSPSDKLIGFALYNKGLFFHLAPSWKFSGNTISLFLGVNHPVPMGGGLDALPEGLTHELPTADEFQNLVTPEAPTNDNDDLDELRRQLEAINSA
;
A
#
# COMPACT_ATOMS: atom_id res chain seq x y z
N MET A 1 -9.48 14.05 -18.47
CA MET A 1 -9.32 12.58 -18.51
C MET A 1 -10.74 12.00 -18.62
N SER A 2 -11.06 11.06 -19.52
CA SER A 2 -12.46 10.63 -19.68
C SER A 2 -12.86 9.58 -18.64
N ALA A 3 -14.07 9.69 -18.07
CA ALA A 3 -14.67 8.67 -17.20
C ALA A 3 -15.45 7.59 -17.96
N GLU A 4 -15.53 7.69 -19.29
CA GLU A 4 -16.27 6.73 -20.12
C GLU A 4 -15.69 5.31 -19.98
N VAL A 5 -16.56 4.31 -19.78
CA VAL A 5 -16.15 2.91 -19.60
C VAL A 5 -16.22 2.22 -20.95
N VAL A 6 -15.13 2.34 -21.70
CA VAL A 6 -14.89 1.68 -22.98
C VAL A 6 -13.50 1.08 -22.98
N ASP A 7 -13.29 0.02 -23.75
CA ASP A 7 -12.01 -0.70 -23.78
C ASP A 7 -10.86 0.13 -24.36
N SER A 8 -11.16 1.17 -25.15
CA SER A 8 -10.18 2.11 -25.70
C SER A 8 -9.74 3.21 -24.71
N ASN A 9 -10.37 3.32 -23.53
CA ASN A 9 -10.01 4.33 -22.54
C ASN A 9 -9.10 3.73 -21.44
N PRO A 10 -7.78 4.01 -21.45
CA PRO A 10 -6.84 3.48 -20.46
C PRO A 10 -7.10 4.02 -19.04
N TYR A 11 -7.84 5.12 -18.90
CA TYR A 11 -8.14 5.75 -17.62
C TYR A 11 -9.48 5.33 -17.00
N SER A 12 -10.30 4.56 -17.73
CA SER A 12 -11.65 4.15 -17.31
C SER A 12 -11.68 3.54 -15.89
N ARG A 13 -10.73 2.66 -15.58
CA ARG A 13 -10.65 1.98 -14.27
C ARG A 13 -10.09 2.88 -13.17
N LEU A 14 -9.26 3.87 -13.51
CA LEU A 14 -8.77 4.86 -12.56
C LEU A 14 -9.87 5.87 -12.17
N MET A 15 -10.64 6.33 -13.17
CA MET A 15 -11.78 7.21 -12.96
C MET A 15 -12.93 6.55 -12.17
N ALA A 16 -12.98 5.21 -12.13
CA ALA A 16 -13.91 4.50 -11.28
C ALA A 16 -13.70 4.78 -9.77
N LEU A 17 -12.48 5.11 -9.34
CA LEU A 17 -12.20 5.51 -7.95
C LEU A 17 -13.01 6.74 -7.52
N GLN A 18 -13.27 7.65 -8.46
CA GLN A 18 -14.12 8.82 -8.21
C GLN A 18 -15.59 8.44 -8.09
N ARG A 19 -16.07 7.49 -8.90
CA ARG A 19 -17.44 6.98 -8.80
C ARG A 19 -17.68 6.19 -7.52
N MET A 20 -16.65 5.50 -7.01
CA MET A 20 -16.69 4.75 -5.76
C MET A 20 -16.53 5.65 -4.52
N GLY A 21 -16.39 6.97 -4.69
CA GLY A 21 -16.21 7.92 -3.58
C GLY A 21 -14.87 7.81 -2.86
N ILE A 22 -13.87 7.14 -3.46
CA ILE A 22 -12.53 6.98 -2.85
C ILE A 22 -11.67 8.21 -3.09
N VAL A 23 -11.75 8.80 -4.28
CA VAL A 23 -10.99 9.99 -4.67
C VAL A 23 -11.93 11.01 -5.30
N GLU A 24 -12.13 12.17 -4.66
CA GLU A 24 -13.10 13.17 -5.11
C GLU A 24 -12.83 13.69 -6.54
N ASN A 25 -11.56 13.91 -6.89
CA ASN A 25 -11.16 14.41 -8.19
C ASN A 25 -9.85 13.77 -8.64
N TYR A 26 -9.97 12.63 -9.31
CA TYR A 26 -8.82 11.87 -9.79
C TYR A 26 -8.05 12.62 -10.90
N GLU A 27 -8.76 13.39 -11.74
CA GLU A 27 -8.16 14.08 -12.89
C GLU A 27 -7.06 15.08 -12.51
N ARG A 28 -7.10 15.59 -11.27
CA ARG A 28 -6.05 16.45 -10.70
C ARG A 28 -4.67 15.84 -10.74
N ILE A 29 -4.54 14.51 -10.86
CA ILE A 29 -3.25 13.83 -11.00
C ILE A 29 -2.42 14.39 -12.17
N ARG A 30 -3.07 14.84 -13.24
CA ARG A 30 -2.43 15.45 -14.42
C ARG A 30 -1.81 16.82 -14.17
N ASN A 31 -2.14 17.47 -13.06
CA ASN A 31 -1.61 18.79 -12.71
C ASN A 31 -0.36 18.69 -11.83
N PHE A 32 0.01 17.48 -11.40
CA PHE A 32 1.15 17.26 -10.53
C PHE A 32 2.40 16.87 -11.30
N SER A 33 3.53 17.31 -10.77
CA SER A 33 4.88 17.05 -11.25
C SER A 33 5.69 16.38 -10.16
N ILE A 34 6.38 15.30 -10.49
CA ILE A 34 7.20 14.53 -9.54
C ILE A 34 8.62 14.41 -10.07
N ALA A 35 9.61 14.63 -9.22
CA ALA A 35 11.01 14.29 -9.52
C ALA A 35 11.35 12.93 -8.90
N ILE A 36 11.96 12.02 -9.66
CA ILE A 36 12.39 10.70 -9.21
C ILE A 36 13.92 10.62 -9.34
N VAL A 37 14.60 10.45 -8.22
CA VAL A 37 16.07 10.33 -8.16
C VAL A 37 16.44 8.87 -7.96
N GLY A 38 17.17 8.32 -8.93
CA GLY A 38 17.50 6.90 -9.05
C GLY A 38 16.43 6.15 -9.84
N ILE A 39 16.72 5.76 -11.08
CA ILE A 39 15.88 4.95 -11.97
C ILE A 39 16.39 3.51 -11.96
N GLY A 40 16.59 2.98 -10.75
CA GLY A 40 16.98 1.59 -10.50
C GLY A 40 15.76 0.68 -10.31
N GLY A 41 15.88 -0.35 -9.48
CA GLY A 41 14.82 -1.34 -9.29
C GLY A 41 13.52 -0.79 -8.69
N VAL A 42 13.60 0.11 -7.70
CA VAL A 42 12.41 0.76 -7.11
C VAL A 42 11.94 1.92 -7.98
N GLY A 43 12.85 2.81 -8.37
CA GLY A 43 12.50 4.05 -9.07
C GLY A 43 11.92 3.85 -10.47
N SER A 44 12.40 2.84 -11.22
CA SER A 44 11.84 2.52 -12.54
C SER A 44 10.39 2.03 -12.47
N VAL A 45 10.10 1.13 -11.52
CA VAL A 45 8.73 0.65 -11.26
C VAL A 45 7.83 1.78 -10.74
N ALA A 46 8.35 2.64 -9.86
CA ALA A 46 7.61 3.80 -9.38
C ALA A 46 7.27 4.77 -10.53
N ALA A 47 8.22 5.02 -11.43
CA ALA A 47 8.00 5.84 -12.63
C ALA A 47 6.95 5.23 -13.56
N GLU A 48 6.98 3.91 -13.78
CA GLU A 48 5.97 3.21 -14.57
C GLU A 48 4.57 3.32 -13.95
N MET A 49 4.45 3.05 -12.66
CA MET A 49 3.16 3.15 -11.95
C MET A 49 2.58 4.57 -12.05
N LEU A 50 3.39 5.61 -11.80
CA LEU A 50 2.95 7.01 -11.90
C LEU A 50 2.57 7.38 -13.34
N THR A 51 3.31 6.89 -14.32
CA THR A 51 3.02 7.09 -15.76
C THR A 51 1.68 6.46 -16.13
N ARG A 52 1.42 5.22 -15.68
CA ARG A 52 0.12 4.54 -15.88
C ARG A 52 -1.03 5.22 -15.14
N CYS A 53 -0.77 5.87 -14.00
CA CYS A 53 -1.75 6.70 -13.30
C CYS A 53 -2.06 8.02 -14.02
N GLY A 54 -1.29 8.41 -15.05
CA GLY A 54 -1.48 9.65 -15.79
C GLY A 54 -1.01 10.89 -15.04
N ILE A 55 0.10 10.77 -14.29
CA ILE A 55 0.79 11.93 -13.70
C ILE A 55 1.10 12.99 -14.78
N GLY A 56 1.04 14.27 -14.41
CA GLY A 56 1.28 15.35 -15.37
C GLY A 56 2.70 15.39 -15.92
N ARG A 57 3.68 15.33 -15.01
CA ARG A 57 5.10 15.43 -15.38
C ARG A 57 6.01 14.59 -14.48
N LEU A 58 6.99 13.92 -15.06
CA LEU A 58 8.08 13.24 -14.35
C LEU A 58 9.45 13.80 -14.75
N LEU A 59 10.27 14.15 -13.75
CA LEU A 59 11.69 14.46 -13.92
C LEU A 59 12.49 13.25 -13.43
N LEU A 60 13.30 12.64 -14.29
CA LEU A 60 14.01 11.40 -14.02
C LEU A 60 15.51 11.67 -13.91
N TYR A 61 16.12 11.34 -12.76
CA TYR A 61 17.56 11.52 -12.51
C TYR A 61 18.23 10.18 -12.29
N ASP A 62 19.22 9.86 -13.11
CA ASP A 62 20.13 8.73 -12.89
C ASP A 62 21.41 8.98 -13.72
N TYR A 63 22.56 8.51 -13.25
CA TYR A 63 23.82 8.66 -14.00
C TYR A 63 24.29 7.34 -14.61
N ASP A 64 23.68 6.22 -14.25
CA ASP A 64 24.08 4.90 -14.70
C ASP A 64 23.53 4.57 -16.09
N LYS A 65 24.11 3.50 -16.65
CA LYS A 65 23.59 2.82 -17.84
C LYS A 65 22.86 1.54 -17.47
N VAL A 66 22.03 1.07 -18.39
CA VAL A 66 21.38 -0.23 -18.29
C VAL A 66 22.43 -1.32 -18.52
N GLU A 67 22.55 -2.24 -17.57
CA GLU A 67 23.44 -3.40 -17.63
C GLU A 67 22.64 -4.70 -17.62
N LEU A 68 23.21 -5.76 -18.18
CA LEU A 68 22.57 -7.09 -18.16
C LEU A 68 22.35 -7.60 -16.73
N ALA A 69 23.22 -7.21 -15.79
CA ALA A 69 23.07 -7.51 -14.37
C ALA A 69 21.81 -6.88 -13.74
N ASN A 70 21.14 -5.93 -14.41
CA ASN A 70 19.90 -5.33 -13.94
C ASN A 70 18.65 -6.13 -14.34
N MET A 71 18.77 -7.16 -15.18
CA MET A 71 17.63 -7.94 -15.70
C MET A 71 16.96 -8.86 -14.68
N ASN A 72 17.53 -9.01 -13.48
CA ASN A 72 16.84 -9.65 -12.35
C ASN A 72 15.78 -8.73 -11.71
N ARG A 73 15.71 -7.47 -12.15
CA ARG A 73 14.75 -6.45 -11.70
C ARG A 73 13.71 -6.22 -12.79
N LEU A 74 12.63 -5.54 -12.43
CA LEU A 74 11.57 -5.17 -13.35
C LEU A 74 12.00 -4.01 -14.26
N PHE A 75 11.14 -3.69 -15.22
CA PHE A 75 11.18 -2.52 -16.12
C PHE A 75 12.13 -2.58 -17.33
N PHE A 76 13.45 -2.62 -17.13
CA PHE A 76 14.39 -2.58 -18.26
C PHE A 76 14.43 -3.90 -19.02
N ARG A 77 14.75 -3.83 -20.31
CA ARG A 77 14.81 -5.00 -21.20
C ARG A 77 16.22 -5.25 -21.75
N PRO A 78 16.54 -6.49 -22.19
CA PRO A 78 17.86 -6.80 -22.75
C PRO A 78 18.26 -5.96 -23.97
N ASP A 79 17.30 -5.52 -24.78
CA ASP A 79 17.54 -4.65 -25.96
C ASP A 79 18.02 -3.23 -25.59
N GLN A 80 17.85 -2.82 -24.32
CA GLN A 80 18.20 -1.48 -23.85
C GLN A 80 19.60 -1.41 -23.21
N VAL A 81 20.33 -2.54 -23.14
CA VAL A 81 21.66 -2.59 -22.53
C VAL A 81 22.60 -1.59 -23.23
N GLY A 82 23.30 -0.78 -22.43
CA GLY A 82 24.22 0.26 -22.90
C GLY A 82 23.59 1.64 -23.06
N MET A 83 22.26 1.75 -23.08
CA MET A 83 21.57 3.04 -22.96
C MET A 83 21.75 3.62 -21.55
N THR A 84 21.64 4.93 -21.41
CA THR A 84 21.49 5.55 -20.08
C THR A 84 20.15 5.08 -19.49
N LYS A 85 20.10 4.86 -18.17
CA LYS A 85 18.86 4.41 -17.52
C LYS A 85 17.71 5.40 -17.73
N THR A 86 18.03 6.69 -17.72
CA THR A 86 17.09 7.78 -17.99
C THR A 86 16.54 7.74 -19.41
N ASP A 87 17.38 7.58 -20.44
CA ASP A 87 16.90 7.54 -21.84
C ASP A 87 16.07 6.27 -22.11
N ALA A 88 16.52 5.12 -21.60
CA ALA A 88 15.78 3.86 -21.71
C ALA A 88 14.41 3.95 -21.01
N ALA A 89 14.35 4.64 -19.86
CA ALA A 89 13.10 4.88 -19.16
C ALA A 89 12.19 5.83 -19.92
N VAL A 90 12.70 6.96 -20.44
CA VAL A 90 11.89 7.89 -21.25
C VAL A 90 11.30 7.19 -22.48
N GLN A 91 12.08 6.36 -23.17
CA GLN A 91 11.60 5.58 -24.31
C GLN A 91 10.42 4.68 -23.90
N THR A 92 10.61 3.82 -22.89
CA THR A 92 9.55 2.90 -22.44
C THR A 92 8.32 3.63 -21.91
N LEU A 93 8.50 4.69 -21.11
CA LEU A 93 7.39 5.41 -20.48
C LEU A 93 6.57 6.23 -21.48
N SER A 94 7.22 6.81 -22.50
CA SER A 94 6.53 7.52 -23.58
C SER A 94 5.61 6.58 -24.38
N ASP A 95 6.06 5.34 -24.62
CA ASP A 95 5.26 4.31 -25.28
C ASP A 95 4.08 3.84 -24.42
N ILE A 96 4.24 3.85 -23.08
CA ILE A 96 3.19 3.45 -22.13
C ILE A 96 2.10 4.52 -22.03
N ASN A 97 2.48 5.79 -21.90
CA ASN A 97 1.51 6.88 -21.80
C ASN A 97 2.06 8.18 -22.41
N PRO A 98 1.62 8.55 -23.63
CA PRO A 98 2.09 9.75 -24.31
C PRO A 98 1.55 11.06 -23.71
N ASP A 99 0.58 10.99 -22.78
CA ASP A 99 0.04 12.19 -22.10
C ASP A 99 0.99 12.73 -21.02
N VAL A 100 1.98 11.95 -20.58
CA VAL A 100 2.90 12.31 -19.49
C VAL A 100 4.08 13.08 -20.03
N VAL A 101 4.37 14.26 -19.45
CA VAL A 101 5.58 15.01 -19.79
C VAL A 101 6.78 14.39 -19.09
N LEU A 102 7.78 13.95 -19.85
CA LEU A 102 8.98 13.30 -19.33
C LEU A 102 10.22 14.18 -19.56
N GLU A 103 10.98 14.44 -18.51
CA GLU A 103 12.27 15.14 -18.57
C GLU A 103 13.37 14.24 -17.97
N SER A 104 14.38 13.89 -18.76
CA SER A 104 15.53 13.09 -18.31
C SER A 104 16.74 13.95 -17.97
N TYR A 105 17.42 13.61 -16.88
CA TYR A 105 18.65 14.24 -16.42
C TYR A 105 19.69 13.16 -16.15
N THR A 106 20.54 12.89 -17.15
CA THR A 106 21.64 11.92 -17.05
C THR A 106 22.83 12.53 -16.33
N LEU A 107 22.76 12.62 -15.00
CA LEU A 107 23.77 13.29 -14.18
C LEU A 107 23.87 12.70 -12.77
N ASN A 108 25.03 12.86 -12.14
CA ASN A 108 25.20 12.56 -10.74
C ASN A 108 24.90 13.81 -9.90
N ILE A 109 23.80 13.76 -9.13
CA ILE A 109 23.34 14.86 -8.29
C ILE A 109 24.28 15.21 -7.12
N THR A 110 25.27 14.37 -6.80
CA THR A 110 26.23 14.63 -5.71
C THR A 110 27.42 15.47 -6.17
N THR A 111 27.63 15.61 -7.48
CA THR A 111 28.63 16.53 -8.04
C THR A 111 28.15 17.97 -7.91
N VAL A 112 29.07 18.95 -7.88
CA VAL A 112 28.70 20.37 -7.76
C VAL A 112 27.77 20.80 -8.90
N ASP A 113 28.17 20.58 -10.14
CA ASP A 113 27.37 20.93 -11.33
C ASP A 113 26.04 20.16 -11.39
N GLY A 114 26.06 18.88 -10.98
CA GLY A 114 24.86 18.05 -10.91
C GLY A 114 23.87 18.51 -9.85
N PHE A 115 24.36 18.92 -8.68
CA PHE A 115 23.54 19.46 -7.59
C PHE A 115 22.92 20.80 -7.97
N GLU A 116 23.69 21.69 -8.60
CA GLU A 116 23.18 22.97 -9.11
C GLU A 116 22.10 22.76 -10.16
N THR A 117 22.33 21.83 -11.11
CA THR A 117 21.35 21.47 -12.13
C THR A 117 20.08 20.91 -11.48
N PHE A 118 20.20 19.97 -10.54
CA PHE A 118 19.09 19.41 -9.79
C PHE A 118 18.29 20.47 -9.03
N MET A 119 18.96 21.39 -8.32
CA MET A 119 18.31 22.49 -7.63
C MET A 119 17.58 23.44 -8.60
N SER A 120 18.16 23.70 -9.76
CA SER A 120 17.58 24.58 -10.77
C SER A 120 16.33 23.96 -11.44
N SER A 121 16.37 22.67 -11.76
CA SER A 121 15.27 21.95 -12.37
C SER A 121 14.10 21.78 -11.39
N LEU A 122 14.37 21.52 -10.10
CA LEU A 122 13.33 21.52 -9.08
C LEU A 122 12.63 22.88 -8.95
N LYS A 123 13.35 23.99 -9.11
CA LYS A 123 12.76 25.34 -9.10
C LYS A 123 12.02 25.69 -10.39
N ASN A 124 12.17 24.92 -11.46
CA ASN A 124 11.62 25.26 -12.76
C ASN A 124 10.09 25.07 -12.80
N LYS A 125 9.39 26.20 -12.95
CA LYS A 125 7.92 26.29 -12.96
C LYS A 125 7.32 26.26 -14.37
N SER A 126 8.08 25.90 -15.41
CA SER A 126 7.60 25.85 -16.79
C SER A 126 6.28 25.07 -16.96
N PHE A 127 6.12 23.97 -16.24
CA PHE A 127 4.93 23.12 -16.28
C PHE A 127 3.72 23.72 -15.56
N CYS A 128 3.94 24.50 -14.48
CA CYS A 128 2.88 25.15 -13.71
C CYS A 128 3.36 26.54 -13.24
N PRO A 129 3.25 27.58 -14.08
CA PRO A 129 3.79 28.92 -13.78
C PRO A 129 3.24 29.54 -12.50
N ASP A 130 1.96 29.29 -12.20
CA ASP A 130 1.26 29.85 -11.03
C ASP A 130 1.59 29.13 -9.71
N LYS A 131 2.44 28.09 -9.74
CA LYS A 131 2.76 27.29 -8.55
C LYS A 131 3.60 28.10 -7.55
N GLN A 132 3.16 28.12 -6.29
CA GLN A 132 3.92 28.70 -5.19
C GLN A 132 5.01 27.72 -4.72
N GLY A 133 6.18 28.23 -4.31
CA GLY A 133 7.30 27.40 -3.87
C GLY A 133 8.11 26.80 -5.02
N SER A 134 8.34 25.48 -4.97
CA SER A 134 9.10 24.70 -5.96
C SER A 134 8.30 24.48 -7.26
N GLY A 135 9.00 24.09 -8.33
CA GLY A 135 8.41 23.73 -9.62
C GLY A 135 7.85 22.30 -9.67
N VAL A 136 8.18 21.46 -8.69
CA VAL A 136 7.63 20.11 -8.52
C VAL A 136 6.78 20.01 -7.25
N ASP A 137 5.83 19.08 -7.22
CA ASP A 137 4.97 18.85 -6.04
C ASP A 137 5.63 17.89 -5.05
N LEU A 138 6.40 16.92 -5.55
CA LEU A 138 7.03 15.91 -4.73
C LEU A 138 8.35 15.44 -5.35
N VAL A 139 9.32 15.11 -4.50
CA VAL A 139 10.54 14.40 -4.90
C VAL A 139 10.48 12.99 -4.31
N LEU A 140 10.84 11.97 -5.10
CA LEU A 140 10.97 10.59 -4.69
C LEU A 140 12.44 10.19 -4.76
N SER A 141 13.03 9.83 -3.64
CA SER A 141 14.39 9.30 -3.56
C SER A 141 14.35 7.77 -3.60
N CYS A 142 14.84 7.21 -4.69
CA CYS A 142 14.95 5.78 -4.96
C CYS A 142 16.42 5.36 -5.22
N VAL A 143 17.37 6.14 -4.70
CA VAL A 143 18.81 5.90 -4.81
C VAL A 143 19.28 4.80 -3.87
N ASP A 144 20.46 4.24 -4.12
CA ASP A 144 21.00 3.10 -3.38
C ASP A 144 22.07 3.47 -2.34
N ASN A 145 22.64 4.68 -2.38
CA ASN A 145 23.72 5.12 -1.49
C ASN A 145 23.30 6.28 -0.58
N TYR A 146 24.00 6.47 0.53
CA TYR A 146 23.68 7.51 1.51
C TYR A 146 24.12 8.91 1.07
N GLU A 147 25.18 9.01 0.25
CA GLU A 147 25.67 10.29 -0.30
C GLU A 147 24.57 11.00 -1.11
N ALA A 148 23.92 10.27 -2.03
CA ALA A 148 22.81 10.79 -2.82
C ALA A 148 21.57 11.09 -1.98
N ARG A 149 21.24 10.27 -0.97
CA ARG A 149 20.14 10.57 -0.01
C ARG A 149 20.39 11.88 0.73
N MET A 150 21.63 12.11 1.16
CA MET A 150 22.03 13.35 1.82
C MET A 150 21.97 14.56 0.88
N ALA A 151 22.34 14.41 -0.39
CA ALA A 151 22.19 15.45 -1.41
C ALA A 151 20.71 15.82 -1.63
N VAL A 152 19.83 14.84 -1.82
CA VAL A 152 18.38 15.09 -1.93
C VAL A 152 17.83 15.77 -0.67
N ASN A 153 18.24 15.30 0.51
CA ASN A 153 17.85 15.90 1.78
C ASN A 153 18.31 17.36 1.90
N GLN A 154 19.53 17.69 1.46
CA GLN A 154 20.04 19.05 1.47
C GLN A 154 19.19 19.95 0.56
N ALA A 155 18.99 19.54 -0.70
CA ALA A 155 18.18 20.27 -1.67
C ALA A 155 16.76 20.51 -1.14
N CYS A 156 16.11 19.48 -0.60
CA CYS A 156 14.75 19.57 -0.13
C CYS A 156 14.59 20.48 1.09
N ASN A 157 15.54 20.45 2.04
CA ASN A 157 15.54 21.38 3.17
C ASN A 157 15.78 22.84 2.72
N GLU A 158 16.67 23.06 1.74
CA GLU A 158 16.92 24.40 1.19
C GLU A 158 15.71 24.96 0.45
N LEU A 159 14.96 24.12 -0.27
CA LEU A 159 13.78 24.55 -1.05
C LEU A 159 12.46 24.48 -0.27
N SER A 160 12.47 23.95 0.96
CA SER A 160 11.26 23.58 1.68
C SER A 160 10.36 22.62 0.85
N GLN A 161 10.99 21.72 0.10
CA GLN A 161 10.34 20.76 -0.78
C GLN A 161 9.98 19.50 0.01
N THR A 162 8.72 19.09 -0.04
CA THR A 162 8.29 17.79 0.49
C THR A 162 8.81 16.67 -0.40
N TRP A 163 9.26 15.58 0.22
CA TRP A 163 9.79 14.43 -0.50
C TRP A 163 9.51 13.11 0.22
N LEU A 164 9.55 12.01 -0.52
CA LEU A 164 9.51 10.65 0.01
C LEU A 164 10.87 9.99 -0.24
N GLU A 165 11.37 9.31 0.77
CA GLU A 165 12.52 8.42 0.66
C GLU A 165 12.05 6.97 0.60
N SER A 166 12.80 6.14 -0.12
CA SER A 166 12.62 4.69 -0.14
C SER A 166 13.96 3.97 -0.08
N GLY A 167 13.96 2.82 0.58
CA GLY A 167 15.13 1.96 0.68
C GLY A 167 14.76 0.49 0.72
N VAL A 168 15.65 -0.34 0.19
CA VAL A 168 15.61 -1.81 0.27
C VAL A 168 16.93 -2.26 0.89
N SER A 169 16.89 -3.23 1.80
CA SER A 169 18.10 -3.75 2.45
C SER A 169 18.99 -4.54 1.49
N GLU A 170 20.29 -4.63 1.80
CA GLU A 170 21.27 -5.35 0.98
C GLU A 170 20.99 -6.85 0.84
N ASP A 171 20.26 -7.44 1.78
CA ASP A 171 19.81 -8.84 1.76
C ASP A 171 18.44 -9.02 1.07
N ALA A 172 17.84 -7.94 0.56
CA ALA A 172 16.56 -7.87 -0.12
C ALA A 172 15.33 -8.37 0.67
N VAL A 173 15.42 -8.58 1.99
CA VAL A 173 14.30 -9.07 2.81
C VAL A 173 13.61 -7.99 3.65
N SER A 174 14.01 -6.74 3.48
CA SER A 174 13.32 -5.61 4.10
C SER A 174 13.37 -4.36 3.22
N GLY A 175 12.45 -3.44 3.49
CA GLY A 175 12.42 -2.14 2.84
C GLY A 175 11.58 -1.15 3.63
N HIS A 176 11.56 0.10 3.18
CA HIS A 176 10.74 1.13 3.80
C HIS A 176 10.45 2.27 2.83
N ILE A 177 9.46 3.07 3.22
CA ILE A 177 9.22 4.41 2.70
C ILE A 177 9.09 5.39 3.86
N GLN A 178 9.53 6.63 3.65
CA GLN A 178 9.43 7.69 4.64
C GLN A 178 9.01 9.00 3.97
N LEU A 179 8.03 9.71 4.56
CA LEU A 179 7.63 11.06 4.15
C LEU A 179 8.39 12.10 4.96
N LEU A 180 9.08 12.99 4.24
CA LEU A 180 9.89 14.05 4.78
C LEU A 180 9.30 15.40 4.36
N ILE A 181 8.66 16.07 5.32
CA ILE A 181 8.17 17.43 5.19
C ILE A 181 9.12 18.31 6.00
N PRO A 182 9.98 19.12 5.35
CA PRO A 182 10.97 19.94 6.05
C PRO A 182 10.34 20.79 7.17
N GLY A 183 10.85 20.64 8.39
CA GLY A 183 10.36 21.34 9.58
C GLY A 183 9.24 20.64 10.35
N GLU A 184 8.47 19.76 9.71
CA GLU A 184 7.34 19.04 10.33
C GLU A 184 7.70 17.60 10.73
N THR A 185 8.35 16.86 9.84
CA THR A 185 8.83 15.49 10.09
C THR A 185 10.35 15.43 10.08
N ALA A 186 10.91 14.34 10.63
CA ALA A 186 12.35 14.14 10.62
C ALA A 186 12.90 14.18 9.18
N CYS A 187 13.86 15.07 8.93
CA CYS A 187 14.69 15.00 7.73
C CYS A 187 15.68 13.83 7.85
N PHE A 188 16.32 13.43 6.77
CA PHE A 188 17.24 12.29 6.76
C PHE A 188 18.44 12.49 7.70
N ALA A 189 18.88 13.74 7.88
CA ALA A 189 19.96 14.11 8.80
C ALA A 189 19.53 14.19 10.28
N CYS A 190 18.24 14.09 10.60
CA CYS A 190 17.77 14.11 11.99
C CYS A 190 18.13 12.82 12.74
N ALA A 191 18.08 11.68 12.04
CA ALA A 191 18.41 10.36 12.55
C ALA A 191 19.30 9.62 11.54
N PRO A 192 20.56 10.09 11.36
CA PRO A 192 21.44 9.53 10.34
C PRO A 192 21.86 8.10 10.68
N PRO A 193 22.05 7.22 9.68
CA PRO A 193 22.62 5.91 9.91
C PRO A 193 24.06 6.03 10.43
N LEU A 194 24.54 4.97 11.11
CA LEU A 194 25.84 4.98 11.79
C LEU A 194 27.01 5.39 10.86
N VAL A 195 27.02 4.90 9.62
CA VAL A 195 28.06 5.23 8.63
C VAL A 195 28.13 6.73 8.35
N VAL A 196 26.98 7.39 8.20
CA VAL A 196 26.89 8.85 7.99
C VAL A 196 27.27 9.60 9.27
N ALA A 197 26.78 9.16 10.43
CA ALA A 197 27.06 9.81 11.71
C ALA A 197 28.54 9.75 12.12
N SER A 198 29.24 8.68 11.73
CA SER A 198 30.67 8.48 12.00
C SER A 198 31.60 9.10 10.96
N GLY A 199 31.06 9.63 9.85
CA GLY A 199 31.86 10.20 8.77
C GLY A 199 32.69 9.16 8.00
N ILE A 200 32.33 7.88 8.09
CA ILE A 200 32.98 6.81 7.35
C ILE A 200 32.50 6.87 5.89
N ASP A 201 33.43 6.80 4.94
CA ASP A 201 33.09 6.70 3.52
C ASP A 201 32.44 5.33 3.24
N GLU A 202 31.19 5.33 2.78
CA GLU A 202 30.42 4.13 2.42
C GLU A 202 31.16 3.25 1.40
N ARG A 203 31.99 3.85 0.55
CA ARG A 203 32.80 3.11 -0.45
C ARG A 203 33.78 2.14 0.22
N THR A 204 34.19 2.40 1.45
CA THR A 204 35.07 1.51 2.23
C THR A 204 34.36 0.26 2.75
N LEU A 205 33.01 0.26 2.80
CA LEU A 205 32.20 -0.87 3.22
C LEU A 205 31.89 -1.82 2.05
N LYS A 206 31.86 -1.30 0.82
CA LYS A 206 31.62 -2.09 -0.39
C LYS A 206 32.88 -2.90 -0.74
N ARG A 207 32.77 -4.23 -0.70
CA ARG A 207 33.83 -5.14 -1.16
C ARG A 207 33.66 -5.39 -2.65
N GLU A 208 34.74 -5.26 -3.42
CA GLU A 208 34.74 -5.61 -4.85
C GLU A 208 34.28 -7.06 -5.06
N GLY A 209 33.35 -7.27 -6.00
CA GLY A 209 32.78 -8.59 -6.32
C GLY A 209 31.61 -9.04 -5.44
N VAL A 210 31.20 -8.25 -4.43
CA VAL A 210 29.99 -8.52 -3.64
C VAL A 210 28.88 -7.57 -4.06
N CYS A 211 27.88 -8.09 -4.77
CA CYS A 211 26.68 -7.33 -5.11
C CYS A 211 25.65 -7.47 -3.98
N ALA A 212 24.95 -6.37 -3.67
CA ALA A 212 23.75 -6.45 -2.83
C ALA A 212 22.74 -7.42 -3.48
N ALA A 213 22.15 -8.28 -2.67
CA ALA A 213 21.04 -9.10 -3.13
C ALA A 213 19.90 -8.17 -3.55
N SER A 214 19.22 -8.54 -4.62
CA SER A 214 18.19 -7.74 -5.24
C SER A 214 17.07 -8.67 -5.66
N LEU A 215 15.95 -8.59 -4.96
CA LEU A 215 14.76 -9.39 -5.26
C LEU A 215 13.68 -8.50 -5.90
N PRO A 216 13.19 -8.84 -7.10
CA PRO A 216 12.21 -8.02 -7.81
C PRO A 216 10.89 -7.87 -7.03
N THR A 217 10.55 -8.85 -6.18
CA THR A 217 9.35 -8.80 -5.32
C THR A 217 9.45 -7.69 -4.28
N THR A 218 10.55 -7.62 -3.52
CA THR A 218 10.75 -6.58 -2.50
C THR A 218 10.78 -5.19 -3.13
N MET A 219 11.43 -5.05 -4.29
CA MET A 219 11.43 -3.79 -5.04
C MET A 219 10.02 -3.40 -5.51
N GLY A 220 9.24 -4.36 -6.02
CA GLY A 220 7.86 -4.13 -6.43
C GLY A 220 6.95 -3.74 -5.27
N VAL A 221 7.08 -4.39 -4.11
CA VAL A 221 6.33 -4.03 -2.89
C VAL A 221 6.68 -2.61 -2.45
N VAL A 222 7.96 -2.28 -2.33
CA VAL A 222 8.39 -0.94 -1.89
C VAL A 222 7.97 0.14 -2.89
N ALA A 223 8.11 -0.09 -4.20
CA ALA A 223 7.65 0.84 -5.23
C ALA A 223 6.13 1.04 -5.19
N GLY A 224 5.36 -0.03 -5.02
CA GLY A 224 3.90 0.03 -4.87
C GLY A 224 3.49 0.83 -3.63
N LEU A 225 4.12 0.59 -2.49
CA LEU A 225 3.88 1.37 -1.26
C LEU A 225 4.25 2.85 -1.44
N LEU A 226 5.39 3.13 -2.08
CA LEU A 226 5.87 4.49 -2.35
C LEU A 226 4.88 5.28 -3.21
N VAL A 227 4.44 4.70 -4.32
CA VAL A 227 3.48 5.33 -5.24
C VAL A 227 2.10 5.44 -4.58
N GLN A 228 1.66 4.42 -3.83
CA GLN A 228 0.39 4.51 -3.10
C GLN A 228 0.41 5.66 -2.07
N ASN A 229 1.52 5.85 -1.35
CA ASN A 229 1.64 6.97 -0.41
C ASN A 229 1.70 8.33 -1.14
N THR A 230 2.33 8.37 -2.32
CA THR A 230 2.36 9.53 -3.21
C THR A 230 0.96 9.92 -3.68
N LEU A 231 0.16 8.96 -4.14
CA LEU A 231 -1.22 9.19 -4.58
C LEU A 231 -2.09 9.68 -3.42
N LYS A 232 -2.03 9.03 -2.25
CA LYS A 232 -2.74 9.49 -1.04
C LYS A 232 -2.40 10.95 -0.70
N PHE A 233 -1.11 11.30 -0.79
CA PHE A 233 -0.63 12.64 -0.47
C PHE A 233 -1.12 13.70 -1.49
N LEU A 234 -1.00 13.43 -2.79
CA LEU A 234 -1.33 14.39 -3.84
C LEU A 234 -2.85 14.54 -4.06
N LEU A 235 -3.59 13.43 -4.00
CA LEU A 235 -5.02 13.39 -4.28
C LEU A 235 -5.88 13.52 -3.01
N GLY A 236 -5.27 13.51 -1.82
CA GLY A 236 -5.95 13.82 -0.56
C GLY A 236 -6.95 12.76 -0.11
N PHE A 237 -6.63 11.47 -0.29
CA PHE A 237 -7.48 10.36 0.15
C PHE A 237 -6.74 9.42 1.11
N GLY A 238 -7.52 8.69 1.91
CA GLY A 238 -6.99 7.76 2.91
C GLY A 238 -6.05 8.43 3.92
N GLN A 239 -5.20 7.63 4.57
CA GLN A 239 -4.22 8.11 5.54
C GLN A 239 -2.80 8.03 4.98
N VAL A 240 -2.13 9.17 4.84
CA VAL A 240 -0.72 9.23 4.45
C VAL A 240 0.16 8.71 5.58
N SER A 241 1.09 7.80 5.26
CA SER A 241 2.00 7.19 6.22
C SER A 241 3.28 8.04 6.33
N PRO A 242 3.65 8.55 7.51
CA PRO A 242 4.91 9.26 7.71
C PRO A 242 6.12 8.34 7.56
N TYR A 243 6.00 7.10 8.00
CA TYR A 243 6.94 6.02 7.78
C TYR A 243 6.18 4.71 7.69
N LEU A 244 6.58 3.86 6.75
CA LEU A 244 6.07 2.49 6.61
C LEU A 244 7.23 1.56 6.27
N GLY A 245 7.52 0.62 7.17
CA GLY A 245 8.47 -0.44 6.93
C GLY A 245 7.81 -1.67 6.29
N TYR A 246 8.64 -2.52 5.70
CA TYR A 246 8.29 -3.83 5.19
C TYR A 246 9.37 -4.84 5.62
N ASN A 247 8.96 -5.91 6.28
CA ASN A 247 9.80 -7.06 6.59
C ASN A 247 9.19 -8.30 5.91
N SER A 248 9.85 -8.81 4.88
CA SER A 248 9.36 -9.90 4.05
C SER A 248 9.44 -11.27 4.72
N LEU A 249 10.22 -11.40 5.80
CA LEU A 249 10.35 -12.67 6.53
C LEU A 249 9.18 -12.94 7.46
N LYS A 250 8.46 -11.88 7.88
CA LYS A 250 7.37 -11.95 8.86
C LYS A 250 6.07 -11.33 8.35
N ASP A 251 6.04 -10.90 7.09
CA ASP A 251 4.95 -10.12 6.50
C ASP A 251 4.51 -8.95 7.39
N PHE A 252 5.50 -8.28 7.98
CA PHE A 252 5.26 -7.25 9.00
C PHE A 252 5.47 -5.85 8.42
N PHE A 253 4.47 -4.99 8.63
CA PHE A 253 4.40 -3.63 8.08
C PHE A 253 4.28 -2.57 9.19
N PRO A 254 5.38 -2.23 9.89
CA PRO A 254 5.34 -1.25 10.97
C PRO A 254 5.13 0.17 10.42
N THR A 255 4.24 0.94 11.06
CA THR A 255 4.09 2.37 10.83
C THR A 255 4.66 3.17 11.99
N MET A 256 5.30 4.30 11.70
CA MET A 256 5.90 5.17 12.71
C MET A 256 5.76 6.64 12.29
N GLN A 257 5.97 7.55 13.25
CA GLN A 257 6.14 8.98 12.96
C GLN A 257 7.43 9.48 13.60
N MET A 258 8.39 9.86 12.76
CA MET A 258 9.65 10.44 13.21
C MET A 258 9.55 11.97 13.22
N LYS A 259 9.88 12.57 14.37
CA LYS A 259 9.86 14.03 14.56
C LYS A 259 11.22 14.66 14.27
N PRO A 260 11.27 15.94 13.84
CA PRO A 260 12.52 16.65 13.63
C PRO A 260 13.39 16.65 14.88
N ASN A 261 14.71 16.52 14.69
CA ASN A 261 15.70 16.70 15.74
C ASN A 261 15.94 18.22 15.93
N PRO A 262 15.67 18.80 17.12
CA PRO A 262 15.93 20.22 17.40
C PRO A 262 17.41 20.61 17.34
N GLN A 263 18.31 19.63 17.30
CA GLN A 263 19.75 19.78 17.17
C GLN A 263 20.28 19.11 15.90
N CYS A 264 19.46 19.02 14.85
CA CYS A 264 19.87 18.49 13.55
C CYS A 264 21.14 19.19 13.05
N SER A 265 22.07 18.42 12.48
CA SER A 265 23.32 18.93 11.90
C SER A 265 23.08 19.81 10.67
N ASN A 266 21.90 19.71 10.04
CA ASN A 266 21.53 20.48 8.88
C ASN A 266 20.90 21.83 9.28
N ALA A 267 21.60 22.93 9.02
CA ALA A 267 21.14 24.28 9.36
C ALA A 267 19.84 24.68 8.65
N ALA A 268 19.63 24.23 7.41
CA ALA A 268 18.38 24.49 6.69
C ALA A 268 17.21 23.76 7.38
N CYS A 269 17.41 22.52 7.84
CA CYS A 269 16.39 21.80 8.64
C CYS A 269 16.00 22.58 9.90
N LEU A 270 16.97 23.10 10.67
CA LEU A 270 16.70 23.91 11.87
C LEU A 270 15.88 25.17 11.53
N LYS A 271 16.22 25.83 10.42
CA LYS A 271 15.46 26.99 9.91
C LYS A 271 14.02 26.59 9.60
N ARG A 272 13.78 25.48 8.90
CA ARG A 272 12.42 24.98 8.59
C ARG A 272 11.64 24.61 9.84
N GLN A 273 12.28 24.06 10.86
CA GLN A 273 11.63 23.81 12.15
C GLN A 273 11.14 25.11 12.79
N GLY A 274 11.95 26.17 12.76
CA GLY A 274 11.54 27.51 13.24
C GLY A 274 10.35 28.06 12.47
N GLU A 275 10.40 28.02 11.14
CA GLU A 275 9.29 28.44 10.26
C GLU A 275 8.01 27.64 10.53
N TYR A 276 8.14 26.32 10.69
CA TYR A 276 7.03 25.43 11.01
C TYR A 276 6.38 25.76 12.36
N ILE A 277 7.18 25.98 13.41
CA ILE A 277 6.66 26.32 14.75
C ILE A 277 5.88 27.64 14.72
N LEU A 278 6.34 28.63 13.95
CA LEU A 278 5.66 29.92 13.81
C LEU A 278 4.34 29.79 13.03
N ALA A 279 4.31 28.97 11.97
CA ALA A 279 3.11 28.73 11.17
C ALA A 279 2.11 27.74 11.81
N LYS A 280 2.56 26.95 12.79
CA LYS A 280 1.77 25.87 13.40
C LYS A 280 0.43 26.35 13.99
N PRO A 281 0.33 27.46 14.75
CA PRO A 281 -0.94 27.88 15.33
C PRO A 281 -2.01 28.20 14.28
N GLU A 282 -1.64 28.92 13.23
CA GLU A 282 -2.54 29.27 12.12
C GLU A 282 -2.95 28.02 11.34
N ARG A 283 -2.00 27.11 11.09
CA ARG A 283 -2.26 25.84 10.39
C ARG A 283 -3.15 24.90 11.21
N ASP A 284 -2.89 24.75 12.51
CA ASP A 284 -3.70 23.94 13.42
C ASP A 284 -5.12 24.51 13.54
N ALA A 285 -5.25 25.85 13.61
CA ALA A 285 -6.54 26.53 13.57
C ALA A 285 -7.28 26.31 12.24
N ALA A 286 -6.59 26.41 11.10
CA ALA A 286 -7.16 26.15 9.78
C ALA A 286 -7.57 24.68 9.61
N ALA A 287 -6.76 23.72 10.08
CA ALA A 287 -7.08 22.30 10.05
C ALA A 287 -8.28 21.97 10.96
N LYS A 288 -8.35 22.60 12.14
CA LYS A 288 -9.49 22.49 13.04
C LYS A 288 -10.76 23.08 12.41
N ALA A 289 -10.67 24.29 11.84
CA ALA A 289 -11.79 24.92 11.14
C ALA A 289 -12.25 24.09 9.93
N LYS A 290 -11.32 23.46 9.19
CA LYS A 290 -11.65 22.54 8.10
C LYS A 290 -12.40 21.30 8.61
N LYS A 291 -11.93 20.67 9.69
CA LYS A 291 -12.64 19.56 10.35
C LYS A 291 -14.02 19.97 10.88
N GLU A 292 -14.14 21.18 11.42
CA GLU A 292 -15.41 21.72 11.92
C GLU A 292 -16.37 22.08 10.78
N ALA A 293 -15.86 22.56 9.64
CA ALA A 293 -16.63 22.89 8.44
C ALA A 293 -17.05 21.65 7.64
N GLU A 294 -16.23 20.59 7.66
CA GLU A 294 -16.61 19.24 7.21
C GLU A 294 -17.68 18.62 8.13
N GLY A 295 -17.98 19.27 9.26
CA GLY A 295 -18.95 18.85 10.27
C GLY A 295 -18.50 17.57 10.99
N PRO A 296 -19.10 17.21 12.14
CA PRO A 296 -19.22 15.79 12.40
C PRO A 296 -19.93 15.22 11.19
N SER A 297 -19.30 14.30 10.46
CA SER A 297 -20.09 13.29 9.77
C SER A 297 -21.00 12.76 10.88
N VAL A 298 -22.29 13.09 10.83
CA VAL A 298 -23.26 12.27 11.53
C VAL A 298 -22.94 10.91 10.94
N GLU A 299 -22.25 10.06 11.70
CA GLU A 299 -22.30 8.64 11.45
C GLU A 299 -23.77 8.32 11.68
N GLU A 300 -24.61 8.62 10.67
CA GLU A 300 -25.82 7.87 10.46
C GLU A 300 -25.28 6.46 10.36
N GLY A 301 -25.41 5.73 11.47
CA GLY A 301 -25.04 4.32 11.53
C GLY A 301 -25.60 3.67 10.27
N PRO A 302 -24.87 2.68 9.72
CA PRO A 302 -25.15 2.16 8.38
C PRO A 302 -26.65 2.02 8.16
N LEU A 303 -27.19 2.86 7.27
CA LEU A 303 -28.60 2.79 6.92
C LEU A 303 -28.79 1.46 6.18
N HIS A 304 -29.49 0.56 6.84
CA HIS A 304 -29.87 -0.71 6.24
C HIS A 304 -31.09 -0.44 5.38
N ASP A 305 -30.89 -0.42 4.05
CA ASP A 305 -31.98 -0.31 3.07
C ASP A 305 -33.09 -1.33 3.37
N ASP A 306 -32.68 -2.54 3.79
CA ASP A 306 -33.55 -3.61 4.23
C ASP A 306 -33.18 -4.08 5.64
N ASN A 307 -34.17 -4.11 6.54
CA ASN A 307 -34.08 -4.74 7.86
C ASN A 307 -35.35 -5.52 8.17
N GLU A 308 -35.75 -6.40 7.26
CA GLU A 308 -36.99 -7.21 7.36
C GLU A 308 -37.05 -8.03 8.65
N TRP A 309 -35.90 -8.39 9.20
CA TRP A 309 -35.76 -9.22 10.40
C TRP A 309 -35.68 -8.40 11.71
N ASN A 310 -35.88 -7.07 11.64
CA ASN A 310 -35.78 -6.16 12.78
C ASN A 310 -34.51 -6.37 13.61
N ILE A 311 -33.38 -6.59 12.94
CA ILE A 311 -32.07 -6.76 13.57
C ILE A 311 -31.67 -5.42 14.16
N SER A 312 -31.46 -5.37 15.47
CA SER A 312 -30.99 -4.18 16.18
C SER A 312 -29.54 -4.35 16.63
N VAL A 313 -28.73 -3.33 16.45
CA VAL A 313 -27.42 -3.23 17.08
C VAL A 313 -27.63 -2.82 18.54
N VAL A 314 -27.17 -3.65 19.48
CA VAL A 314 -27.23 -3.34 20.92
C VAL A 314 -25.83 -2.91 21.35
N ASP A 315 -25.74 -1.76 22.01
CA ASP A 315 -24.49 -1.29 22.62
C ASP A 315 -24.23 -2.06 23.93
N ASP A 316 -22.99 -2.50 24.16
CA ASP A 316 -22.57 -3.20 25.40
C ASP A 316 -22.68 -2.33 26.68
N CYS A 317 -23.16 -1.10 26.57
CA CYS A 317 -23.13 -0.07 27.61
C CYS A 317 -24.48 0.25 28.27
N GLU A 318 -25.58 -0.44 27.94
CA GLU A 318 -26.81 -0.35 28.74
C GLU A 318 -26.91 -1.55 29.71
N PRO A 319 -26.62 -1.37 31.01
CA PRO A 319 -26.87 -2.39 32.00
C PRO A 319 -28.36 -2.36 32.36
N ASP A 320 -29.20 -2.98 31.53
CA ASP A 320 -30.51 -3.36 32.01
C ASP A 320 -30.32 -4.44 33.07
N GLY A 321 -30.77 -4.13 34.29
CA GLY A 321 -30.46 -4.88 35.48
C GLY A 321 -30.85 -6.34 35.35
N THR A 322 -29.86 -7.23 35.25
CA THR A 322 -29.65 -8.38 36.13
C THR A 322 -28.54 -9.29 35.58
N ASN A 323 -27.47 -9.39 36.38
CA ASN A 323 -26.53 -10.51 36.50
C ASN A 323 -25.72 -11.04 35.29
N THR A 324 -24.44 -11.20 35.63
CA THR A 324 -23.36 -12.02 35.05
C THR A 324 -22.65 -11.54 33.78
N LYS A 325 -21.39 -11.18 34.01
CA LYS A 325 -20.35 -10.88 33.01
C LYS A 325 -20.04 -12.12 32.16
N SER A 326 -20.16 -11.99 30.84
CA SER A 326 -19.37 -12.73 29.86
C SER A 326 -19.29 -11.93 28.56
N SER A 327 -18.07 -11.68 28.10
CA SER A 327 -17.76 -11.00 26.84
C SER A 327 -18.08 -11.91 25.65
N GLY A 328 -19.13 -11.58 24.90
CA GLY A 328 -19.49 -12.23 23.64
C GLY A 328 -20.62 -11.46 22.95
N ILE A 329 -20.53 -11.30 21.62
CA ILE A 329 -21.60 -10.72 20.81
C ILE A 329 -22.69 -11.78 20.63
N TYR A 330 -23.91 -11.49 21.04
CA TYR A 330 -25.07 -12.38 20.87
C TYR A 330 -26.02 -11.80 19.82
N TYR A 331 -26.34 -12.58 18.78
CA TYR A 331 -27.44 -12.27 17.87
C TYR A 331 -28.69 -13.02 18.35
N ILE A 332 -29.76 -12.29 18.66
CA ILE A 332 -31.06 -12.87 18.99
C ILE A 332 -31.97 -12.74 17.76
N LEU A 333 -32.19 -13.84 17.05
CA LEU A 333 -33.23 -13.91 16.01
C LEU A 333 -34.56 -14.25 16.70
N LYS A 334 -35.49 -13.28 16.76
CA LYS A 334 -36.88 -13.54 17.14
C LYS A 334 -37.73 -13.75 15.90
N SER A 335 -38.25 -14.97 15.73
CA SER A 335 -39.32 -15.25 14.77
C SER A 335 -40.68 -14.78 15.35
N PRO A 336 -41.64 -14.34 14.52
CA PRO A 336 -43.01 -14.02 14.96
C PRO A 336 -43.79 -15.22 15.51
N SER A 337 -43.27 -16.43 15.35
CA SER A 337 -43.76 -17.65 16.01
C SER A 337 -42.68 -18.14 16.96
N ASP A 338 -42.97 -18.25 18.26
CA ASP A 338 -42.09 -18.65 19.38
C ASP A 338 -41.41 -20.03 19.22
N LYS A 339 -40.61 -20.20 18.16
CA LYS A 339 -39.74 -21.35 17.91
C LYS A 339 -38.37 -20.84 17.50
N LEU A 340 -37.38 -21.13 18.33
CA LEU A 340 -35.97 -20.94 18.01
C LEU A 340 -35.63 -21.78 16.77
N ILE A 341 -35.18 -21.13 15.69
CA ILE A 341 -34.63 -21.80 14.51
C ILE A 341 -33.17 -21.39 14.39
N GLY A 342 -32.29 -22.19 15.01
CA GLY A 342 -30.86 -22.25 14.69
C GLY A 342 -29.98 -21.04 15.05
N PHE A 343 -28.70 -21.32 15.32
CA PHE A 343 -27.65 -20.31 15.46
C PHE A 343 -26.71 -20.43 14.25
N ALA A 344 -26.39 -19.32 13.59
CA ALA A 344 -25.36 -19.25 12.57
C ALA A 344 -24.21 -18.34 13.06
N LEU A 345 -23.00 -18.87 13.08
CA LEU A 345 -21.77 -18.11 13.32
C LEU A 345 -21.16 -17.75 11.97
N TYR A 346 -21.04 -16.47 11.66
CA TYR A 346 -20.17 -15.98 10.59
C TYR A 346 -18.90 -15.42 11.23
N ASN A 347 -17.79 -16.15 11.15
CA ASN A 347 -16.51 -15.66 11.64
C ASN A 347 -15.69 -15.13 10.45
N LYS A 348 -15.48 -13.81 10.41
CA LYS A 348 -14.49 -13.20 9.50
C LYS A 348 -13.09 -13.53 10.02
N GLY A 349 -12.44 -14.49 9.38
CA GLY A 349 -10.98 -14.58 9.23
C GLY A 349 -10.12 -14.29 10.46
N LEU A 350 -10.03 -15.25 11.39
CA LEU A 350 -8.87 -15.42 12.27
C LEU A 350 -8.78 -16.90 12.69
N PHE A 351 -7.76 -17.61 12.20
CA PHE A 351 -7.47 -18.98 12.61
C PHE A 351 -6.83 -18.98 14.00
N PHE A 352 -7.59 -19.37 15.02
CA PHE A 352 -7.04 -19.90 16.27
C PHE A 352 -7.76 -21.23 16.58
N HIS A 353 -6.99 -22.32 16.68
CA HIS A 353 -7.52 -23.62 17.10
C HIS A 353 -7.96 -23.56 18.57
N LEU A 354 -9.25 -23.39 18.82
CA LEU A 354 -9.88 -23.61 20.12
C LEU A 354 -10.85 -24.78 19.99
N ALA A 355 -10.61 -25.86 20.73
CA ALA A 355 -11.53 -26.99 20.80
C ALA A 355 -12.73 -26.62 21.71
N PRO A 356 -13.98 -26.64 21.22
CA PRO A 356 -15.14 -26.35 22.05
C PRO A 356 -15.47 -27.55 22.97
N SER A 357 -15.80 -27.27 24.22
CA SER A 357 -16.39 -28.24 25.14
C SER A 357 -17.83 -27.82 25.45
N TRP A 358 -18.76 -28.76 25.32
CA TRP A 358 -20.20 -28.55 25.51
C TRP A 358 -20.63 -29.11 26.86
N LYS A 359 -21.42 -28.34 27.62
CA LYS A 359 -22.15 -28.84 28.80
C LYS A 359 -23.64 -28.61 28.60
N PHE A 360 -24.42 -29.65 28.85
CA PHE A 360 -25.89 -29.64 28.79
C PHE A 360 -26.45 -29.59 30.21
N SER A 361 -27.28 -28.59 30.52
CA SER A 361 -28.13 -28.61 31.71
C SER A 361 -29.50 -28.00 31.39
N GLY A 362 -30.55 -28.84 31.37
CA GLY A 362 -31.91 -28.41 31.02
C GLY A 362 -32.03 -27.91 29.57
N ASN A 363 -32.99 -27.00 29.32
CA ASN A 363 -33.26 -26.42 27.99
C ASN A 363 -32.20 -25.39 27.53
N THR A 364 -31.03 -25.36 28.16
CA THR A 364 -29.97 -24.39 27.88
C THR A 364 -28.71 -25.13 27.47
N ILE A 365 -28.20 -24.81 26.28
CA ILE A 365 -26.92 -25.30 25.77
C ILE A 365 -25.89 -24.18 25.96
N SER A 366 -24.81 -24.46 26.68
CA SER A 366 -23.73 -23.48 26.93
C SER A 366 -22.45 -23.91 26.21
N LEU A 367 -21.95 -23.04 25.33
CA LEU A 367 -20.65 -23.20 24.65
C LEU A 367 -19.58 -22.43 25.43
N PHE A 368 -18.57 -23.11 25.96
CA PHE A 368 -17.45 -22.47 26.63
C PHE A 368 -16.26 -22.35 25.67
N LEU A 369 -15.84 -21.12 25.36
CA LEU A 369 -14.54 -20.81 24.75
C LEU A 369 -13.58 -20.37 25.85
N GLY A 370 -12.83 -21.31 26.41
CA GLY A 370 -11.80 -21.03 27.41
C GLY A 370 -10.46 -20.68 26.75
N VAL A 371 -9.81 -19.60 27.22
CA VAL A 371 -8.39 -19.33 26.93
C VAL A 371 -7.58 -20.24 27.86
N ASN A 372 -6.98 -21.32 27.34
CA ASN A 372 -6.11 -22.19 28.13
C ASN A 372 -4.79 -21.49 28.47
N HIS A 373 -4.59 -21.16 29.75
CA HIS A 373 -3.24 -21.11 30.33
C HIS A 373 -2.82 -22.53 30.76
N PRO A 374 -1.57 -22.96 30.56
CA PRO A 374 -1.17 -24.32 30.86
C PRO A 374 -1.00 -24.50 32.37
N VAL A 375 -1.75 -25.44 32.95
CA VAL A 375 -1.45 -26.05 34.25
C VAL A 375 -1.46 -27.57 34.04
N PRO A 376 -0.39 -28.31 34.40
CA PRO A 376 -0.38 -29.75 34.28
C PRO A 376 -1.11 -30.38 35.48
N MET A 377 -1.79 -31.51 35.26
CA MET A 377 -1.82 -32.70 36.14
C MET A 377 -2.98 -33.64 35.78
N GLY A 378 -2.63 -34.87 35.39
CA GLY A 378 -3.13 -36.10 36.02
C GLY A 378 -4.54 -36.62 35.72
N GLY A 379 -4.59 -37.70 34.91
CA GLY A 379 -5.30 -38.93 35.27
C GLY A 379 -6.73 -39.14 34.76
N GLY A 380 -6.98 -40.34 34.22
CA GLY A 380 -8.30 -40.99 34.21
C GLY A 380 -8.94 -41.18 32.84
N LEU A 381 -8.87 -42.42 32.33
CA LEU A 381 -9.78 -42.94 31.30
C LEU A 381 -11.23 -42.88 31.81
N ASP A 382 -12.17 -42.47 30.95
CA ASP A 382 -13.53 -42.99 30.98
C ASP A 382 -14.10 -43.05 29.56
N ALA A 383 -14.61 -44.22 29.20
CA ALA A 383 -15.09 -44.59 27.88
C ALA A 383 -16.47 -43.98 27.57
N LEU A 384 -16.70 -43.66 26.30
CA LEU A 384 -18.00 -43.24 25.77
C LEU A 384 -18.96 -44.46 25.72
N PRO A 385 -20.23 -44.32 26.13
CA PRO A 385 -21.25 -45.32 25.81
C PRO A 385 -21.68 -45.21 24.35
N GLU A 386 -21.73 -46.36 23.67
CA GLU A 386 -22.25 -46.50 22.31
C GLU A 386 -23.75 -46.23 22.23
N GLY A 387 -24.18 -45.53 21.18
CA GLY A 387 -25.57 -45.49 20.73
C GLY A 387 -26.11 -44.10 20.40
N LEU A 388 -25.82 -43.61 19.18
CA LEU A 388 -26.65 -42.75 18.30
C LEU A 388 -25.73 -42.09 17.26
N THR A 389 -25.31 -42.88 16.27
CA THR A 389 -24.72 -42.37 15.02
C THR A 389 -25.86 -42.00 14.08
N HIS A 390 -26.03 -40.70 13.80
CA HIS A 390 -26.66 -40.25 12.57
C HIS A 390 -25.62 -39.49 11.76
N GLU A 391 -25.17 -40.10 10.66
CA GLU A 391 -24.31 -39.51 9.66
C GLU A 391 -25.03 -38.34 8.98
N LEU A 392 -24.33 -37.20 8.83
CA LEU A 392 -24.78 -36.09 8.00
C LEU A 392 -24.57 -36.46 6.52
N PRO A 393 -25.51 -36.16 5.61
CA PRO A 393 -25.38 -36.49 4.20
C PRO A 393 -24.27 -35.66 3.52
N THR A 394 -23.53 -36.31 2.62
CA THR A 394 -22.49 -35.71 1.78
C THR A 394 -23.08 -34.73 0.75
N ALA A 395 -22.27 -33.74 0.35
CA ALA A 395 -22.65 -32.54 -0.38
C ALA A 395 -23.09 -32.71 -1.86
N ASP A 396 -23.55 -33.88 -2.26
CA ASP A 396 -23.99 -34.19 -3.63
C ASP A 396 -25.47 -34.59 -3.65
N GLU A 397 -26.38 -33.67 -3.37
CA GLU A 397 -27.81 -33.83 -3.69
C GLU A 397 -28.54 -32.46 -3.67
N PHE A 398 -28.32 -31.66 -4.72
CA PHE A 398 -29.24 -30.58 -5.08
C PHE A 398 -29.69 -30.77 -6.54
N GLN A 399 -30.86 -31.38 -6.68
CA GLN A 399 -31.69 -31.42 -7.89
C GLN A 399 -33.12 -31.24 -7.38
N ASN A 400 -34.04 -30.43 -7.91
CA ASN A 400 -34.20 -29.73 -9.17
C ASN A 400 -35.25 -28.63 -8.91
N LEU A 401 -35.25 -27.51 -9.63
CA LEU A 401 -36.50 -26.87 -10.06
C LEU A 401 -36.29 -26.06 -11.37
N VAL A 402 -36.85 -26.65 -12.44
CA VAL A 402 -37.45 -26.09 -13.67
C VAL A 402 -36.55 -25.51 -14.78
N THR A 403 -36.55 -26.23 -15.91
CA THR A 403 -36.07 -25.90 -17.26
C THR A 403 -37.04 -25.00 -18.04
N PRO A 404 -36.53 -24.25 -19.02
CA PRO A 404 -37.04 -24.39 -20.38
C PRO A 404 -35.94 -24.58 -21.45
N GLU A 405 -36.14 -25.63 -22.26
CA GLU A 405 -35.69 -25.90 -23.64
C GLU A 405 -34.27 -25.53 -24.12
N ALA A 406 -33.50 -26.57 -24.45
CA ALA A 406 -32.25 -26.52 -25.20
C ALA A 406 -32.48 -26.76 -26.71
N PRO A 407 -31.61 -26.24 -27.59
CA PRO A 407 -31.21 -26.93 -28.79
C PRO A 407 -29.82 -27.57 -28.63
N THR A 408 -29.75 -28.79 -29.13
CA THR A 408 -28.68 -29.79 -29.17
C THR A 408 -27.45 -29.39 -30.00
N ASN A 409 -26.22 -29.67 -29.52
CA ASN A 409 -25.16 -30.43 -30.21
C ASN A 409 -23.82 -30.36 -29.43
N ASP A 410 -23.46 -31.43 -28.70
CA ASP A 410 -22.21 -31.52 -27.92
C ASP A 410 -21.47 -32.87 -28.12
N ASN A 411 -21.55 -33.46 -29.33
CA ASN A 411 -20.79 -34.69 -29.66
C ASN A 411 -19.58 -34.44 -30.58
N ASP A 412 -19.42 -33.25 -31.17
CA ASP A 412 -18.30 -32.95 -32.07
C ASP A 412 -17.04 -32.46 -31.32
N ASP A 413 -17.18 -31.88 -30.12
CA ASP A 413 -16.06 -31.25 -29.40
C ASP A 413 -15.11 -32.25 -28.72
N LEU A 414 -15.59 -33.44 -28.32
CA LEU A 414 -14.78 -34.45 -27.64
C LEU A 414 -13.83 -35.20 -28.59
N ASP A 415 -14.24 -35.42 -29.84
CA ASP A 415 -13.41 -36.08 -30.84
C ASP A 415 -12.34 -35.12 -31.40
N GLU A 416 -12.63 -33.83 -31.46
CA GLU A 416 -11.65 -32.80 -31.85
C GLU A 416 -10.58 -32.60 -30.77
N LEU A 417 -10.97 -32.58 -29.49
CA LEU A 417 -10.04 -32.56 -28.36
C LEU A 417 -9.11 -33.78 -28.33
N ARG A 418 -9.62 -34.96 -28.70
CA ARG A 418 -8.79 -36.18 -28.81
C ARG A 418 -7.75 -36.09 -29.92
N ARG A 419 -8.11 -35.59 -31.11
CA ARG A 419 -7.14 -35.41 -32.20
C ARG A 419 -6.05 -34.41 -31.85
N GLN A 420 -6.40 -33.31 -31.18
CA GLN A 420 -5.42 -32.30 -30.77
C GLN A 420 -4.44 -32.86 -29.72
N LEU A 421 -4.90 -33.72 -28.81
CA LEU A 421 -4.04 -34.40 -27.84
C LEU A 421 -3.09 -35.42 -28.47
N GLU A 422 -3.54 -36.15 -29.50
CA GLU A 422 -2.68 -37.10 -30.23
C GLU A 422 -1.62 -36.39 -31.09
N ALA A 423 -1.94 -35.22 -31.64
CA ALA A 423 -1.00 -34.39 -32.40
C ALA A 423 0.11 -33.80 -31.51
N ILE A 424 -0.19 -33.45 -30.25
CA ILE A 424 0.81 -32.92 -29.31
C ILE A 424 1.77 -34.02 -28.82
N ASN A 425 1.29 -35.25 -28.65
CA ASN A 425 2.11 -36.36 -28.15
C ASN A 425 2.97 -37.05 -29.24
N SER A 426 2.85 -36.63 -30.49
CA SER A 426 3.61 -37.19 -31.63
C SER A 426 4.64 -36.22 -32.24
N ALA A 427 4.84 -35.04 -31.62
CA ALA A 427 5.82 -34.02 -32.04
C ALA A 427 7.16 -34.11 -31.29
#